data_AF-A0A7S3SDT0-F1
#
_entry.id   AF-A0A7S3SDT0-F1
#
_cell.length_a   1.000
_cell.length_b   1.000
_cell.length_c   1.000
_cell.angle_alpha   90.00
_cell.angle_beta   90.00
_cell.angle_gamma   90.00
#
_symmetry.space_group_name_H-M   'P 1'
#
loop_
_entity.id
_entity.type
_entity.pdbx_description
1 polymer ?
#
loop_
_entity_poly.entity_id
_entity_poly.type
_entity_poly.pdbx_seq_one_letter_code
_entity_poly.pdbx_strand_id
1 'polypeptide(L)'
;DNFFHPGVLVSFEVGGTFGFFNVVYLILMLTTALALTASATTITDLLGIYVFPRRDNFFHLKYEVSPDFSMTWRCTECGFHNVEGDETCQGVPKFKSRMDEKPCGAPRVAKS
;
A
#
# COMPACT_ATOMS: atom_id res chain seq x y z
N ASP A 1 74.10 38.28 -2.67
CA ASP A 1 73.09 38.34 -3.74
C ASP A 1 72.12 37.19 -3.61
N ASN A 2 70.91 37.45 -3.12
CA ASN A 2 69.77 36.54 -3.18
C ASN A 2 68.50 37.39 -3.20
N PHE A 3 68.05 37.72 -4.40
CA PHE A 3 66.85 38.52 -4.64
C PHE A 3 65.67 37.55 -4.84
N PHE A 4 64.91 37.29 -3.79
CA PHE A 4 63.70 36.47 -3.86
C PHE A 4 62.54 37.37 -4.32
N HIS A 5 62.14 37.24 -5.59
CA HIS A 5 60.95 37.92 -6.09
C HIS A 5 59.69 37.19 -5.61
N PRO A 6 58.74 37.85 -4.93
CA PRO A 6 57.46 37.25 -4.58
C PRO A 6 56.62 37.09 -5.85
N GLY A 7 56.56 35.86 -6.38
CA GLY A 7 55.70 35.48 -7.50
C GLY A 7 54.42 34.80 -7.00
N VAL A 8 53.28 35.14 -7.59
CA VAL A 8 52.00 34.49 -7.30
C VAL A 8 51.82 33.31 -8.27
N LEU A 9 51.69 32.10 -7.71
CA LEU A 9 51.37 30.90 -8.48
C LEU A 9 49.85 30.73 -8.51
N VAL A 10 49.27 30.90 -9.70
CA VAL A 10 47.84 30.69 -9.90
C VAL A 10 47.64 29.36 -10.61
N SER A 11 47.10 28.37 -9.90
CA SER A 11 46.73 27.06 -10.46
C SER A 11 45.22 27.03 -10.68
N PHE A 12 44.79 26.79 -11.92
CA PHE A 12 43.39 26.62 -12.26
C PHE A 12 43.13 25.15 -12.54
N GLU A 13 42.41 24.49 -11.63
CA GLU A 13 41.89 23.14 -11.85
C GLU A 13 40.44 23.25 -12.34
N VAL A 14 40.24 22.92 -13.62
CA VAL A 14 38.90 22.90 -14.21
C VAL A 14 38.41 21.46 -14.23
N GLY A 15 37.59 21.12 -13.23
CA GLY A 15 36.88 19.85 -13.15
C GLY A 15 35.47 19.94 -13.75
N GLY A 16 35.04 18.88 -14.43
CA GLY A 16 33.68 18.75 -14.95
C GLY A 16 33.42 17.34 -15.49
N THR A 17 32.18 16.89 -15.43
CA THR A 17 31.73 15.63 -16.02
C THR A 17 30.68 15.90 -17.08
N PHE A 18 30.85 15.31 -18.27
CA PHE A 18 29.83 15.38 -19.33
C PHE A 18 28.76 14.32 -19.09
N GLY A 19 27.52 14.77 -18.88
CA GLY A 19 26.37 13.89 -18.75
C GLY A 19 25.83 13.50 -20.12
N PHE A 20 25.97 12.24 -20.50
CA PHE A 20 25.30 11.66 -21.66
C PHE A 20 24.04 10.93 -21.22
N PHE A 21 22.97 11.03 -22.02
CA PHE A 21 21.77 10.27 -21.76
C PHE A 21 22.02 8.78 -21.98
N ASN A 22 21.68 7.97 -20.98
CA ASN A 22 21.80 6.53 -21.04
C ASN A 22 20.49 5.90 -20.54
N VAL A 23 19.86 5.12 -21.41
CA VAL A 23 18.58 4.46 -21.13
C VAL A 23 18.67 3.48 -19.94
N VAL A 24 19.82 2.88 -19.69
CA VAL A 24 20.02 1.97 -18.56
C VAL A 24 19.94 2.74 -17.24
N TYR A 25 20.56 3.92 -17.15
CA TYR A 25 20.46 4.77 -15.96
C TYR A 25 19.02 5.27 -15.75
N LEU A 26 18.29 5.56 -16.83
CA LEU A 26 16.87 5.93 -16.72
C LEU A 26 16.05 4.80 -16.09
N ILE A 27 16.19 3.57 -16.59
CA ILE A 27 15.41 2.42 -16.09
C ILE A 27 15.77 2.10 -14.63
N LEU A 28 17.05 2.21 -14.27
CA LEU A 28 17.50 2.03 -12.88
C LEU A 28 16.85 3.07 -11.96
N MET A 29 16.88 4.35 -12.33
CA MET A 29 16.27 5.43 -11.54
C MET A 29 14.75 5.31 -11.45
N LEU A 30 14.08 4.85 -12.51
CA LEU A 30 12.63 4.61 -12.48
C LEU A 30 12.30 3.47 -11.52
N THR A 31 13.04 2.36 -11.59
CA THR A 31 12.82 1.19 -10.75
C THR A 31 13.02 1.52 -9.28
N THR A 32 14.06 2.29 -8.94
CA THR A 32 14.30 2.73 -7.57
C THR A 32 13.21 3.69 -7.09
N ALA A 33 12.74 4.62 -7.93
CA ALA A 33 11.63 5.51 -7.57
C ALA A 33 10.33 4.73 -7.31
N LEU A 34 10.00 3.75 -8.15
CA LEU A 34 8.82 2.88 -7.97
C LEU A 34 8.95 2.02 -6.70
N ALA A 35 10.13 1.46 -6.44
CA ALA A 35 10.39 0.69 -5.23
C ALA A 35 10.23 1.55 -3.96
N LEU A 36 10.76 2.78 -3.97
CA LEU A 36 10.60 3.73 -2.87
C LEU A 36 9.12 4.11 -2.67
N THR A 37 8.38 4.32 -3.76
CA THR A 37 6.94 4.62 -3.68
C THR A 37 6.14 3.48 -3.05
N ALA A 38 6.43 2.23 -3.41
CA ALA A 38 5.81 1.06 -2.80
C ALA A 38 6.20 0.91 -1.31
N SER A 39 7.44 1.21 -0.93
CA SER A 39 7.85 1.21 0.47
C SER A 39 7.19 2.33 1.29
N ALA A 40 6.91 3.48 0.67
CA ALA A 40 6.24 4.58 1.35
C ALA A 40 4.82 4.17 1.80
N THR A 41 4.09 3.41 0.97
CA THR A 41 2.73 2.95 1.33
C THR A 41 2.76 1.99 2.51
N THR A 42 3.74 1.10 2.59
CA THR A 42 3.85 0.17 3.74
C THR A 42 4.21 0.90 5.02
N ILE A 43 5.08 1.91 4.95
CA ILE A 43 5.40 2.76 6.12
C ILE A 43 4.16 3.54 6.58
N THR A 44 3.39 4.13 5.66
CA THR A 44 2.16 4.85 6.03
C THR A 44 1.12 3.92 6.65
N ASP A 45 1.06 2.66 6.21
CA ASP A 45 0.15 1.67 6.79
C ASP A 45 0.55 1.29 8.22
N LEU A 46 1.85 1.08 8.47
CA LEU A 46 2.37 0.83 9.81
C LEU A 46 2.07 2.00 10.74
N LEU A 47 2.30 3.24 10.29
CA LEU A 47 1.97 4.43 11.08
C LEU A 47 0.46 4.51 11.36
N GLY A 48 -0.38 4.21 10.36
CA GLY A 48 -1.83 4.23 10.51
C GLY A 48 -2.35 3.24 11.56
N ILE A 49 -1.76 2.04 11.62
CA ILE A 49 -2.16 0.99 12.57
C ILE A 49 -1.60 1.25 13.97
N TYR A 50 -0.35 1.71 14.10
CA TYR A 50 0.32 1.76 15.41
C TYR A 50 0.32 3.14 16.07
N VAL A 51 0.29 4.24 15.31
CA VAL A 51 0.50 5.59 15.84
C VAL A 51 -0.80 6.39 15.96
N PHE A 52 -1.73 6.26 15.01
CA PHE A 52 -2.92 7.11 15.01
C PHE A 52 -3.98 6.71 16.06
N PRO A 53 -4.68 7.70 16.65
CA PRO A 53 -5.68 7.44 17.68
C PRO A 53 -6.94 6.72 17.17
N ARG A 54 -7.19 6.77 15.84
CA ARG A 54 -8.32 6.08 15.19
C ARG A 54 -7.90 4.79 14.47
N ARG A 55 -6.85 4.13 14.96
CA ARG A 55 -6.30 2.91 14.35
C ARG A 55 -7.32 1.79 14.16
N ASP A 56 -8.28 1.63 15.09
CA ASP A 56 -9.27 0.56 15.01
C ASP A 56 -10.21 0.77 13.82
N ASN A 57 -10.70 2.00 13.63
CA ASN A 57 -11.52 2.36 12.47
C ASN A 57 -10.73 2.20 11.16
N PHE A 58 -9.46 2.62 11.14
CA PHE A 58 -8.61 2.44 9.97
C PHE A 58 -8.41 0.95 9.63
N PHE A 59 -8.16 0.12 10.65
CA PHE A 59 -8.02 -1.33 10.50
C PHE A 59 -9.29 -1.95 9.93
N HIS A 60 -10.46 -1.60 10.46
CA HIS A 60 -11.75 -2.10 9.97
C HIS A 60 -12.10 -1.66 8.54
N LEU A 61 -11.63 -0.49 8.10
CA LEU A 61 -11.86 -0.01 6.74
C LEU A 61 -10.90 -0.63 5.71
N LYS A 62 -9.66 -0.91 6.13
CA LYS A 62 -8.61 -1.42 5.24
C LYS A 62 -8.56 -2.94 5.17
N TYR A 63 -8.82 -3.61 6.29
CA TYR A 63 -8.68 -5.06 6.41
C TYR A 63 -10.01 -5.70 6.76
N GLU A 64 -10.27 -6.82 6.10
CA GLU A 64 -11.39 -7.69 6.45
C GLU A 64 -10.87 -8.86 7.26
N VAL A 65 -11.42 -9.04 8.45
CA VAL A 65 -11.17 -10.21 9.28
C VAL A 65 -12.18 -11.27 8.85
N SER A 66 -11.76 -12.15 7.94
CA SER A 66 -12.58 -13.30 7.53
C SER A 66 -12.25 -14.51 8.42
N PRO A 67 -13.25 -15.22 8.96
CA PRO A 67 -13.00 -16.52 9.55
C PRO A 67 -12.50 -17.50 8.49
N ASP A 68 -11.97 -18.64 8.94
CA ASP A 68 -11.58 -19.71 8.04
C ASP A 68 -12.78 -20.14 7.18
N PHE A 69 -12.52 -20.54 5.93
CA PHE A 69 -13.55 -20.94 4.97
C PHE A 69 -14.38 -22.12 5.50
N SER A 70 -13.81 -22.94 6.37
CA SER A 70 -14.50 -24.04 7.07
C SER A 70 -15.64 -23.57 7.99
N MET A 71 -15.62 -22.31 8.44
CA MET A 71 -16.60 -21.69 9.34
C MET A 71 -17.57 -20.76 8.59
N THR A 72 -17.74 -20.96 7.29
CA THR A 72 -18.66 -20.15 6.46
C THR A 72 -19.73 -21.02 5.81
N TRP A 73 -20.87 -20.40 5.47
CA TRP A 73 -21.92 -21.04 4.67
C TRP A 73 -22.25 -20.19 3.46
N ARG A 74 -22.49 -20.85 2.32
CA ARG A 74 -22.80 -20.19 1.07
C ARG A 74 -24.31 -19.95 0.95
N CYS A 75 -24.71 -18.70 0.71
CA CYS A 75 -26.09 -18.34 0.43
C CYS A 75 -26.53 -18.94 -0.91
N THR A 76 -27.71 -19.56 -0.94
CA THR A 76 -28.30 -20.19 -2.13
C THR A 76 -28.87 -19.16 -3.13
N GLU A 77 -29.22 -17.96 -2.67
CA GLU A 77 -29.80 -16.91 -3.52
C GLU A 77 -28.72 -16.07 -4.22
N CYS A 78 -27.79 -15.49 -3.46
CA CYS A 78 -26.78 -14.58 -4.00
C CYS A 78 -25.36 -15.17 -4.08
N GLY A 79 -25.14 -16.37 -3.54
CA GLY A 79 -23.83 -17.03 -3.57
C GLY A 79 -22.79 -16.50 -2.58
N PHE A 80 -23.15 -15.54 -1.73
CA PHE A 80 -22.24 -14.94 -0.74
C PHE A 80 -21.90 -15.91 0.39
N HIS A 81 -20.66 -15.87 0.88
CA HIS A 81 -20.21 -16.70 2.01
C HIS A 81 -20.37 -15.90 3.31
N ASN A 82 -21.29 -16.34 4.16
CA ASN A 82 -21.58 -15.72 5.46
C ASN A 82 -20.89 -16.50 6.57
N VAL A 83 -20.67 -15.86 7.72
CA VAL A 83 -20.05 -16.54 8.86
C VAL A 83 -21.05 -17.51 9.50
N GLU A 84 -20.55 -18.56 10.17
CA GLU A 84 -21.41 -19.56 10.81
C GLU A 84 -22.36 -18.99 11.88
N GLY A 85 -22.03 -17.85 12.49
CA GLY A 85 -22.92 -17.16 13.43
C GLY A 85 -24.10 -16.45 12.76
N ASP A 86 -24.07 -16.21 11.44
CA ASP A 86 -25.13 -15.47 10.76
C ASP A 86 -26.32 -16.39 10.42
N GLU A 87 -27.49 -16.06 10.94
CA GLU A 87 -28.75 -16.74 10.60
C GLU A 87 -29.33 -16.29 9.25
N THR A 88 -28.92 -15.11 8.76
CA THR A 88 -29.39 -14.52 7.51
C THR A 88 -28.22 -14.02 6.67
N CYS A 89 -28.38 -13.99 5.35
CA CYS A 89 -27.33 -13.58 4.44
C CYS A 89 -27.06 -12.07 4.56
N GLN A 90 -25.82 -11.73 4.91
CA GLN A 90 -25.30 -10.37 5.00
C GLN A 90 -24.63 -9.89 3.70
N GLY A 91 -24.88 -10.58 2.59
CA GLY A 91 -24.18 -10.39 1.33
C GLY A 91 -24.40 -9.00 0.74
N VAL A 92 -23.35 -8.18 0.81
CA VAL A 92 -23.20 -6.90 0.11
C VAL A 92 -21.80 -6.93 -0.54
N PRO A 93 -21.66 -6.55 -1.82
CA PRO A 93 -20.34 -6.47 -2.45
C PRO A 93 -19.41 -5.53 -1.67
N LYS A 94 -18.15 -5.92 -1.47
CA LYS A 94 -17.19 -5.17 -0.63
C LYS A 94 -16.97 -3.71 -1.04
N PHE A 95 -17.20 -3.39 -2.31
CA PHE A 95 -17.07 -2.04 -2.87
C PHE A 95 -18.32 -1.16 -2.69
N LYS A 96 -19.38 -1.67 -2.05
CA LYS A 96 -20.62 -0.93 -1.76
C LYS A 96 -20.85 -0.86 -0.25
N SER A 97 -21.34 0.29 0.21
CA SER A 97 -21.77 0.44 1.59
C SER A 97 -23.12 -0.27 1.81
N ARG A 98 -23.36 -0.74 3.03
CA ARG A 98 -24.71 -1.18 3.46
C ARG A 98 -25.74 -0.05 3.41
N MET A 99 -25.28 1.20 3.31
CA MET A 99 -26.16 2.37 3.08
C MET A 99 -26.62 2.47 1.62
N ASP A 100 -25.78 2.02 0.66
CA ASP A 100 -26.07 2.12 -0.77
C ASP A 100 -26.83 0.89 -1.29
N GLU A 101 -26.53 -0.29 -0.75
CA GLU A 101 -27.15 -1.55 -1.13
C GLU A 101 -27.53 -2.36 0.11
N LYS A 102 -28.78 -2.81 0.15
CA LYS A 102 -29.28 -3.64 1.25
C LYS A 102 -28.72 -5.05 1.14
N PRO A 103 -28.39 -5.70 2.27
CA PRO A 103 -27.99 -7.11 2.27
C PRO A 103 -29.10 -8.02 1.74
N CYS A 104 -28.71 -9.14 1.15
CA CYS A 104 -29.62 -10.15 0.58
C CYS A 104 -30.71 -10.61 1.57
N GLY A 105 -30.36 -10.89 2.83
CA GLY A 105 -31.32 -11.24 3.87
C GLY A 105 -31.89 -12.67 3.82
N ALA A 106 -31.50 -13.48 2.83
CA ALA A 106 -31.96 -14.87 2.72
C ALA A 106 -31.60 -15.70 3.98
N PRO A 107 -32.51 -16.54 4.50
CA PRO A 107 -32.25 -17.34 5.70
C PRO A 107 -31.22 -18.44 5.44
N ARG A 108 -30.48 -18.82 6.48
CA ARG A 108 -29.55 -19.95 6.44
C ARG A 108 -30.32 -21.25 6.26
N VAL A 109 -29.94 -22.04 5.27
CA VAL A 109 -30.47 -23.39 5.07
C VAL A 109 -29.88 -24.31 6.15
N ALA A 110 -30.74 -25.10 6.82
CA ALA A 110 -30.29 -26.07 7.82
C ALA A 110 -29.30 -27.06 7.19
N LYS A 111 -28.21 -27.38 7.91
CA LYS A 111 -27.26 -28.42 7.49
C LYS A 111 -28.04 -29.75 7.43
N SER A 112 -28.22 -30.30 6.22
CA SER A 112 -28.78 -31.63 6.00
C SER A 112 -27.78 -32.72 6.36
#